data_AF-A0A2S4ZIJ1-F1
#
_entry.id   AF-A0A2S4ZIJ1-F1
#
_cell.length_a   1.000
_cell.length_b   1.000
_cell.length_c   1.000
_cell.angle_alpha   90.00
_cell.angle_beta   90.00
_cell.angle_gamma   90.00
#
_symmetry.space_group_name_H-M   'P 1'
#
loop_
_entity.id
_entity.type
_entity.pdbx_description
1 polymer ?
#
loop_
_entity_poly.entity_id
_entity_poly.type
_entity_poly.pdbx_seq_one_letter_code
_entity_poly.pdbx_strand_id
1 'polypeptide(L)'
;MTKRKWPAARPSPSQRRLLEELTALAAAHEPDLRITGRPRTDTDGLVTIPISVCTGGTLRAPGGLQLKDSEDFLLTLPATPMMPPQVRTPHTRFAGTPHILQGDRLCLYLDPAREWDPAAGITPVINRLWQWLSDAAAGRFDPATALYHPVGGVLHYTPGTPTVVVREPVSHRSAMAWLTQRTTDRLDLTSAPADSNSHRTPILPVDALPLGAGSTLAELLTLTHPATAQAPQPADAPPPALLTALAASALRNPEGAAQYFVLAVRHPATPAACPFLLAGRLPPQAGDTLRRLARRATPSRLGSLPEDLAHASIAWCYLSDERAEVTTRRDTLRPVRAFQDCHIHIWGCGGIGSWAAEMVARAGASHLTLCDPGRVTGGLLVRQNYTEHHIGMTKATALASHLRTIRDDIRIDIATPPPDPALLPAADQADLIIDATVSITAGRFLDLLAQQPHRKAVLVQLATDSLTASLGILTIAAPGTHTPLSTIDHIAGGHVL
;
A
#
# COMPACT_ATOMS: atom_id res chain seq x y z
N MET A 1 -6.00 -19.67 -47.50
CA MET A 1 -6.55 -18.84 -46.39
C MET A 1 -5.75 -17.55 -46.32
N THR A 2 -6.34 -16.47 -46.85
CA THR A 2 -5.77 -15.13 -46.91
C THR A 2 -5.65 -14.54 -45.50
N LYS A 3 -4.42 -14.20 -45.08
CA LYS A 3 -4.16 -13.45 -43.84
C LYS A 3 -4.92 -12.12 -43.90
N ARG A 4 -6.04 -12.03 -43.20
CA ARG A 4 -6.83 -10.81 -43.06
C ARG A 4 -5.96 -9.79 -42.31
N LYS A 5 -5.33 -8.86 -43.04
CA LYS A 5 -4.66 -7.69 -42.45
C LYS A 5 -5.73 -6.95 -41.65
N TRP A 6 -5.58 -6.94 -40.32
CA TRP A 6 -6.41 -6.11 -39.47
C TRP A 6 -6.22 -4.64 -39.90
N PRO A 7 -7.30 -3.84 -40.00
CA PRO A 7 -7.16 -2.43 -40.35
C PRO A 7 -6.21 -1.75 -39.35
N ALA A 8 -5.27 -0.95 -39.86
CA ALA A 8 -4.35 -0.19 -39.02
C ALA A 8 -5.17 0.61 -38.00
N ALA A 9 -4.88 0.43 -36.71
CA ALA A 9 -5.55 1.14 -35.64
C ALA A 9 -5.44 2.66 -35.90
N ARG A 10 -6.57 3.34 -35.99
CA ARG A 10 -6.61 4.78 -36.26
C ARG A 10 -6.59 5.55 -34.94
N PRO A 11 -5.88 6.68 -34.86
CA PRO A 11 -5.93 7.55 -33.69
C PRO A 11 -7.35 8.00 -33.36
N SER A 12 -7.69 8.01 -32.08
CA SER A 12 -8.96 8.52 -31.57
C SER A 12 -9.11 10.04 -31.84
N PRO A 13 -10.33 10.61 -31.77
CA PRO A 13 -10.50 12.06 -31.94
C PRO A 13 -9.67 12.90 -30.96
N SER A 14 -9.55 12.47 -29.71
CA SER A 14 -8.72 13.17 -28.71
C SER A 14 -7.24 13.08 -29.04
N GLN A 15 -6.75 11.91 -29.46
CA GLN A 15 -5.36 11.73 -29.89
C GLN A 15 -5.02 12.57 -31.12
N ARG A 16 -5.96 12.69 -32.08
CA ARG A 16 -5.78 13.56 -33.26
C ARG A 16 -5.66 15.02 -32.86
N ARG A 17 -6.53 15.51 -31.97
CA ARG A 17 -6.45 16.87 -31.45
C ARG A 17 -5.12 17.14 -30.76
N LEU A 18 -4.68 16.26 -29.86
CA LEU A 18 -3.38 16.42 -29.17
C LEU A 18 -2.19 16.38 -30.15
N LEU A 19 -2.28 15.56 -31.20
CA LEU A 19 -1.26 15.51 -32.25
C LEU A 19 -1.22 16.79 -33.09
N GLU A 20 -2.37 17.37 -33.43
CA GLU A 20 -2.46 18.66 -34.12
C GLU A 20 -1.89 19.79 -33.25
N GLU A 21 -2.26 19.84 -31.96
CA GLU A 21 -1.69 20.78 -30.99
C GLU A 21 -0.17 20.62 -30.86
N LEU A 22 0.34 19.39 -30.79
CA LEU A 22 1.78 19.11 -30.72
C LEU A 22 2.51 19.55 -31.99
N THR A 23 1.90 19.33 -33.15
CA THR A 23 2.47 19.72 -34.45
C THR A 23 2.56 21.25 -34.56
N ALA A 24 1.50 21.95 -34.15
CA ALA A 24 1.50 23.41 -34.11
C ALA A 24 2.54 23.95 -33.11
N LEU A 25 2.65 23.32 -31.93
CA LEU A 25 3.63 23.69 -30.92
C LEU A 25 5.07 23.49 -31.41
N ALA A 26 5.37 22.36 -32.05
CA ALA A 26 6.70 22.09 -32.61
C ALA A 26 7.06 23.07 -33.74
N ALA A 27 6.11 23.44 -34.59
CA ALA A 27 6.34 24.44 -35.65
C ALA A 27 6.58 25.85 -35.10
N ALA A 28 5.94 26.21 -33.99
CA ALA A 28 6.10 27.53 -33.36
C ALA A 28 7.42 27.66 -32.57
N HIS A 29 8.01 26.55 -32.15
CA HIS A 29 9.18 26.52 -31.27
C HIS A 29 10.33 25.70 -31.89
N GLU A 30 10.58 25.82 -33.19
CA GLU A 30 11.80 25.28 -33.82
C GLU A 30 12.98 26.24 -33.55
N PRO A 31 14.18 25.77 -33.13
CA PRO A 31 14.66 24.37 -33.05
C PRO A 31 14.42 23.66 -31.71
N ASP A 32 13.73 24.29 -30.77
CA ASP A 32 13.58 23.82 -29.39
C ASP A 32 12.78 22.50 -29.26
N LEU A 33 11.71 22.33 -30.03
CA LEU A 33 10.91 21.10 -30.09
C LEU A 33 10.71 20.66 -31.54
N ARG A 34 11.05 19.41 -31.86
CA ARG A 34 10.91 18.85 -33.22
C ARG A 34 10.22 17.50 -33.19
N ILE A 35 9.33 17.25 -34.15
CA ILE A 35 8.80 15.90 -34.43
C ILE A 35 9.74 15.24 -35.43
N THR A 36 10.45 14.19 -35.00
CA THR A 36 11.54 13.57 -35.79
C THR A 36 11.09 12.39 -36.63
N GLY A 37 9.88 11.88 -36.41
CA GLY A 37 9.36 10.73 -37.12
C GLY A 37 7.85 10.72 -37.23
N ARG A 38 7.31 9.80 -38.04
CA ARG A 38 5.87 9.65 -38.20
C ARG A 38 5.25 9.01 -36.94
N PRO A 39 4.12 9.55 -36.43
CA PRO A 39 3.35 8.91 -35.37
C PRO A 39 2.95 7.48 -35.75
N ARG A 40 3.03 6.56 -34.80
CA ARG A 40 2.64 5.16 -34.97
C ARG A 40 1.58 4.78 -33.95
N THR A 41 0.48 4.19 -34.43
CA THR A 41 -0.55 3.61 -33.57
C THR A 41 -0.28 2.11 -33.42
N ASP A 42 -0.21 1.61 -32.19
CA ASP A 42 -0.07 0.19 -31.92
C ASP A 42 -1.42 -0.55 -31.87
N THR A 43 -1.38 -1.84 -31.57
CA THR A 43 -2.57 -2.70 -31.47
C THR A 43 -3.46 -2.35 -30.27
N ASP A 44 -2.90 -1.71 -29.25
CA ASP A 44 -3.59 -1.31 -28.02
C ASP A 44 -4.20 0.10 -28.15
N GLY A 45 -4.05 0.72 -29.33
CA GLY A 45 -4.59 2.03 -29.64
C GLY A 45 -3.78 3.19 -29.06
N LEU A 46 -2.55 2.95 -28.61
CA LEU A 46 -1.63 4.01 -28.18
C LEU A 46 -0.96 4.64 -29.40
N VAL A 47 -0.82 5.97 -29.39
CA VAL A 47 -0.13 6.70 -30.46
C VAL A 47 1.23 7.17 -29.96
N THR A 48 2.30 6.63 -30.52
CA THR A 48 3.68 7.01 -30.18
C THR A 48 4.26 7.97 -31.21
N ILE A 49 4.75 9.12 -30.75
CA ILE A 49 5.35 10.19 -31.55
C ILE A 49 6.83 10.36 -31.15
N PRO A 50 7.78 10.15 -32.08
CA PRO A 50 9.17 10.51 -31.87
C PRO A 50 9.34 12.04 -31.87
N ILE A 51 9.88 12.58 -30.80
CA ILE A 51 10.18 14.00 -30.64
C ILE A 51 11.65 14.20 -30.25
N SER A 52 12.19 15.37 -30.55
CA SER A 52 13.51 15.81 -30.09
C SER A 52 13.39 17.16 -29.40
N VAL A 53 14.11 17.32 -28.31
CA VAL A 53 14.09 18.50 -27.43
C VAL A 53 15.50 19.08 -27.35
N CYS A 54 15.66 20.36 -27.68
CA CYS A 54 16.92 21.09 -27.51
C CYS A 54 17.21 21.27 -26.02
N THR A 55 18.39 20.85 -25.58
CA THR A 55 18.83 20.85 -24.17
C THR A 55 20.19 21.53 -23.97
N GLY A 56 20.78 22.10 -25.03
CA GLY A 56 22.06 22.79 -24.98
C GLY A 56 22.07 24.00 -24.02
N GLY A 57 20.94 24.71 -23.88
CA GLY A 57 20.80 25.86 -22.99
C GLY A 57 20.48 25.52 -21.52
N THR A 58 20.33 24.24 -21.18
CA THR A 58 19.94 23.81 -19.84
C THR A 58 21.10 23.97 -18.84
N LEU A 59 20.83 24.55 -17.67
CA LEU A 59 21.81 24.65 -16.59
C LEU A 59 22.24 23.26 -16.10
N ARG A 60 23.54 23.03 -15.97
CA ARG A 60 24.13 21.74 -15.58
C ARG A 60 24.87 21.87 -14.26
N ALA A 61 24.73 20.85 -13.41
CA ALA A 61 25.46 20.75 -12.14
C ALA A 61 26.28 19.46 -12.07
N PRO A 62 27.39 19.43 -11.31
CA PRO A 62 28.08 18.18 -10.97
C PRO A 62 27.10 17.19 -10.30
N GLY A 63 27.05 15.96 -10.79
CA GLY A 63 26.09 14.94 -10.32
C GLY A 63 24.70 14.99 -10.96
N GLY A 64 24.42 16.00 -11.80
CA GLY A 64 23.21 16.07 -12.61
C GLY A 64 23.25 15.13 -13.83
N LEU A 65 22.08 14.91 -14.42
CA LEU A 65 21.91 14.10 -15.61
C LEU A 65 22.70 14.69 -16.79
N GLN A 66 23.54 13.86 -17.42
CA GLN A 66 24.31 14.27 -18.59
C GLN A 66 23.42 14.28 -19.83
N LEU A 67 23.00 15.47 -20.26
CA LEU A 67 22.23 15.66 -21.49
C LEU A 67 23.15 15.92 -22.69
N LYS A 68 22.73 15.55 -23.89
CA LYS A 68 23.33 16.03 -25.16
C LYS A 68 22.89 17.48 -25.42
N ASP A 69 23.21 18.02 -26.59
CA ASP A 69 22.65 19.32 -27.02
C ASP A 69 21.19 19.18 -27.48
N SER A 70 20.80 17.98 -27.93
CA SER A 70 19.43 17.61 -28.26
C SER A 70 19.18 16.18 -27.77
N GLU A 71 18.01 15.96 -27.18
CA GLU A 71 17.61 14.67 -26.64
C GLU A 71 16.34 14.16 -27.31
N ASP A 72 16.34 12.87 -27.65
CA ASP A 72 15.22 12.22 -28.34
C ASP A 72 14.32 11.49 -27.34
N PHE A 73 13.02 11.60 -27.55
CA PHE A 73 11.98 10.98 -26.74
C PHE A 73 10.89 10.33 -27.58
N LEU A 74 10.21 9.37 -26.99
CA LEU A 74 8.99 8.76 -27.47
C LEU A 74 7.84 9.25 -26.58
N LEU A 75 7.00 10.13 -27.12
CA LEU A 75 5.79 10.59 -26.47
C LEU A 75 4.64 9.67 -26.86
N THR A 76 4.04 8.99 -25.89
CA THR A 76 2.93 8.05 -26.11
C THR A 76 1.62 8.64 -25.59
N LEU A 77 0.66 8.84 -26.49
CA LEU A 77 -0.69 9.28 -26.17
C LEU A 77 -1.58 8.06 -25.86
N PRO A 78 -2.22 8.01 -24.68
CA PRO A 78 -3.11 6.91 -24.31
C PRO A 78 -4.38 6.88 -25.16
N ALA A 79 -5.03 5.71 -25.22
CA ALA A 79 -6.29 5.54 -25.95
C ALA A 79 -7.44 6.38 -25.34
N THR A 80 -7.39 6.60 -24.02
CA THR A 80 -8.35 7.42 -23.27
C THR A 80 -7.70 8.75 -22.85
N PRO A 81 -8.41 9.90 -22.96
CA PRO A 81 -7.91 11.19 -22.50
C PRO A 81 -7.79 11.29 -20.97
N MET A 82 -8.40 10.36 -20.22
CA MET A 82 -8.38 10.36 -18.75
C MET A 82 -7.01 9.97 -18.17
N MET A 83 -6.11 9.45 -18.99
CA MET A 83 -4.74 9.15 -18.60
C MET A 83 -3.79 10.18 -19.22
N PRO A 84 -2.73 10.61 -18.51
CA PRO A 84 -1.75 11.50 -19.09
C PRO A 84 -0.90 10.79 -20.15
N PRO A 85 -0.39 11.52 -21.14
CA PRO A 85 0.67 11.04 -22.02
C PRO A 85 1.91 10.59 -21.23
N GLN A 86 2.60 9.59 -21.77
CA GLN A 86 3.84 9.06 -21.20
C GLN A 86 5.03 9.48 -22.06
N VAL A 87 6.17 9.73 -21.43
CA VAL A 87 7.42 10.04 -22.13
C VAL A 87 8.46 8.98 -21.79
N ARG A 88 9.08 8.42 -22.84
CA ARG A 88 10.16 7.44 -22.74
C ARG A 88 11.36 7.89 -23.56
N THR A 89 12.55 7.42 -23.20
CA THR A 89 13.75 7.54 -24.04
C THR A 89 13.86 6.35 -24.99
N PRO A 90 14.42 6.52 -26.19
CA PRO A 90 14.72 5.40 -27.10
C PRO A 90 15.96 4.58 -26.68
N HIS A 91 16.55 4.90 -25.53
CA HIS A 91 17.78 4.32 -25.01
C HIS A 91 17.71 4.19 -23.48
N THR A 92 18.66 3.47 -22.88
CA THR A 92 18.74 3.28 -21.42
C THR A 92 19.82 4.12 -20.73
N ARG A 93 20.41 5.12 -21.41
CA ARG A 93 21.49 5.96 -20.83
C ARG A 93 21.07 6.71 -19.56
N PHE A 94 19.78 6.98 -19.38
CA PHE A 94 19.26 7.66 -18.19
C PHE A 94 18.94 6.69 -17.05
N ALA A 95 19.03 5.37 -17.26
CA ALA A 95 18.75 4.37 -16.24
C ALA A 95 19.64 4.60 -14.99
N GLY A 96 19.04 4.48 -13.81
CA GLY A 96 19.71 4.76 -12.54
C GLY A 96 19.71 6.23 -12.12
N THR A 97 19.13 7.12 -12.94
CA THR A 97 18.88 8.52 -12.56
C THR A 97 17.57 8.63 -11.77
N PRO A 98 17.47 9.53 -10.77
CA PRO A 98 16.19 9.91 -10.16
C PRO A 98 15.06 10.11 -11.17
N HIS A 99 13.88 9.57 -10.89
CA HIS A 99 12.67 9.67 -11.69
C HIS A 99 12.73 9.02 -13.09
N ILE A 100 13.69 8.13 -13.33
CA ILE A 100 13.67 7.21 -14.47
C ILE A 100 13.28 5.81 -14.00
N LEU A 101 12.22 5.27 -14.60
CA LEU A 101 11.62 4.00 -14.25
C LEU A 101 11.77 3.02 -15.42
N GLN A 102 11.98 1.73 -15.13
CA GLN A 102 12.10 0.67 -16.16
C GLN A 102 13.11 1.00 -17.26
N GLY A 103 14.19 1.70 -16.90
CA GLY A 103 15.33 2.03 -17.77
C GLY A 103 15.12 3.21 -18.72
N ASP A 104 13.89 3.49 -19.11
CA ASP A 104 13.61 4.49 -20.16
C ASP A 104 12.41 5.40 -19.90
N ARG A 105 11.59 5.14 -18.89
CA ARG A 105 10.33 5.88 -18.67
C ARG A 105 10.54 7.03 -17.70
N LEU A 106 10.20 8.24 -18.12
CA LEU A 106 10.26 9.42 -17.26
C LEU A 106 9.03 9.48 -16.34
N CYS A 107 9.28 9.71 -15.06
CA CYS A 107 8.24 10.01 -14.07
C CYS A 107 7.93 11.52 -14.10
N LEU A 108 7.00 11.92 -14.98
CA LEU A 108 6.55 13.31 -15.11
C LEU A 108 5.41 13.70 -14.14
N TYR A 109 4.77 12.69 -13.53
CA TYR A 109 3.64 12.84 -12.63
C TYR A 109 3.88 11.95 -11.41
N LEU A 110 3.73 12.54 -10.23
CA LEU A 110 3.74 11.82 -8.95
C LEU A 110 2.35 11.29 -8.62
N ASP A 111 1.32 12.12 -8.85
CA ASP A 111 -0.09 11.76 -8.68
C ASP A 111 -0.89 12.24 -9.90
N PRO A 112 -0.97 11.42 -10.97
CA PRO A 112 -1.72 11.77 -12.16
C PRO A 112 -3.14 12.25 -11.90
N ALA A 113 -3.83 11.74 -10.88
CA ALA A 113 -5.23 12.09 -10.60
C ALA A 113 -5.38 13.55 -10.10
N ARG A 114 -4.31 14.15 -9.56
CA ARG A 114 -4.30 15.54 -9.08
C ARG A 114 -3.60 16.48 -10.04
N GLU A 115 -2.77 15.95 -10.92
CA GLU A 115 -1.82 16.72 -11.74
C GLU A 115 -2.15 16.75 -13.23
N TRP A 116 -2.94 15.79 -13.73
CA TRP A 116 -3.35 15.72 -15.13
C TRP A 116 -4.72 16.34 -15.34
N ASP A 117 -4.79 17.34 -16.21
CA ASP A 117 -6.05 17.90 -16.72
C ASP A 117 -6.20 17.54 -18.21
N PRO A 118 -7.12 16.62 -18.57
CA PRO A 118 -7.40 16.26 -19.95
C PRO A 118 -7.81 17.42 -20.86
N ALA A 119 -8.34 18.51 -20.30
CA ALA A 119 -8.79 19.67 -21.06
C ALA A 119 -7.64 20.64 -21.39
N ALA A 120 -6.52 20.58 -20.66
CA ALA A 120 -5.41 21.51 -20.78
C ALA A 120 -4.51 21.25 -22.01
N GLY A 121 -4.74 20.16 -22.74
CA GLY A 121 -4.04 19.85 -24.00
C GLY A 121 -2.61 19.33 -23.80
N ILE A 122 -1.80 19.41 -24.86
CA ILE A 122 -0.44 18.81 -24.85
C ILE A 122 0.64 19.73 -24.27
N THR A 123 0.45 21.05 -24.30
CA THR A 123 1.46 22.03 -23.86
C THR A 123 1.93 21.82 -22.41
N PRO A 124 1.04 21.59 -21.41
CA PRO A 124 1.48 21.32 -20.04
C PRO A 124 2.36 20.06 -19.92
N VAL A 125 2.15 19.06 -20.78
CA VAL A 125 2.96 17.83 -20.80
C VAL A 125 4.38 18.13 -21.27
N ILE A 126 4.52 18.92 -22.34
CA ILE A 126 5.83 19.34 -22.85
C ILE A 126 6.54 20.25 -21.86
N ASN A 127 5.83 21.17 -21.21
CA ASN A 127 6.40 22.02 -20.16
C ASN A 127 6.90 21.19 -18.97
N ARG A 128 6.14 20.16 -18.55
CA ARG A 128 6.59 19.21 -17.52
C ARG A 128 7.83 18.43 -17.94
N LEU A 129 7.90 17.98 -19.20
CA LEU A 129 9.11 17.34 -19.74
C LEU A 129 10.32 18.28 -19.67
N TRP A 130 10.15 19.54 -20.07
CA TRP A 130 11.22 20.53 -20.04
C TRP A 130 11.70 20.83 -18.62
N GLN A 131 10.76 21.00 -17.69
CA GLN A 131 11.04 21.21 -16.28
C GLN A 131 11.78 20.01 -15.69
N TRP A 132 11.31 18.80 -16.00
CA TRP A 132 11.95 17.56 -15.57
C TRP A 132 13.40 17.46 -16.05
N LEU A 133 13.67 17.76 -17.34
CA LEU A 133 15.03 17.74 -17.89
C LEU A 133 15.93 18.79 -17.23
N SER A 134 15.37 19.97 -16.94
CA SER A 134 16.07 21.05 -16.27
C SER A 134 16.43 20.68 -14.82
N ASP A 135 15.49 20.08 -14.08
CA ASP A 135 15.71 19.61 -12.72
C ASP A 135 16.73 18.46 -12.68
N ALA A 136 16.65 17.52 -13.63
CA ALA A 136 17.57 16.41 -13.75
C ALA A 136 19.00 16.89 -14.02
N ALA A 137 19.20 17.76 -15.03
CA ALA A 137 20.51 18.26 -15.41
C ALA A 137 21.15 19.16 -14.34
N ALA A 138 20.33 19.91 -13.61
CA ALA A 138 20.77 20.75 -12.50
C ALA A 138 20.95 19.98 -11.18
N GLY A 139 20.68 18.67 -11.15
CA GLY A 139 20.82 17.84 -9.94
C GLY A 139 19.86 18.23 -8.81
N ARG A 140 18.66 18.72 -9.14
CA ARG A 140 17.68 19.22 -8.16
C ARG A 140 16.81 18.14 -7.53
N PHE A 141 16.85 16.92 -8.04
CA PHE A 141 16.17 15.79 -7.40
C PHE A 141 16.94 15.34 -6.16
N ASP A 142 16.25 15.17 -5.04
CA ASP A 142 16.84 14.56 -3.84
C ASP A 142 17.07 13.06 -4.10
N PRO A 143 18.34 12.60 -4.16
CA PRO A 143 18.64 11.21 -4.43
C PRO A 143 18.10 10.25 -3.37
N ALA A 144 17.85 10.69 -2.13
CA ALA A 144 17.41 9.82 -1.03
C ALA A 144 15.90 9.55 -1.03
N THR A 145 15.11 10.44 -1.65
CA THR A 145 13.64 10.33 -1.70
C THR A 145 13.10 10.07 -3.10
N ALA A 146 13.95 10.15 -4.12
CA ALA A 146 13.53 9.95 -5.51
C ALA A 146 13.18 8.49 -5.84
N LEU A 147 12.39 8.32 -6.89
CA LEU A 147 12.05 7.00 -7.44
C LEU A 147 13.11 6.58 -8.47
N TYR A 148 13.74 5.41 -8.29
CA TYR A 148 14.74 4.85 -9.22
C TYR A 148 14.29 3.58 -9.93
N HIS A 149 13.21 2.99 -9.42
CA HIS A 149 12.60 1.78 -9.93
C HIS A 149 11.12 1.85 -9.57
N PRO A 150 10.27 1.00 -10.19
CA PRO A 150 8.85 1.00 -9.86
C PRO A 150 8.63 0.61 -8.39
N VAL A 151 8.34 1.60 -7.55
CA VAL A 151 8.04 1.39 -6.13
C VAL A 151 6.66 0.75 -5.99
N GLY A 152 6.54 -0.22 -5.07
CA GLY A 152 5.27 -0.87 -4.70
C GLY A 152 4.68 -1.82 -5.75
N GLY A 153 5.44 -2.18 -6.80
CA GLY A 153 4.97 -3.09 -7.84
C GLY A 153 3.90 -2.52 -8.77
N VAL A 154 3.52 -1.24 -8.67
CA VAL A 154 2.42 -0.64 -9.45
C VAL A 154 2.65 -0.76 -10.96
N LEU A 155 3.88 -0.50 -11.44
CA LEU A 155 4.19 -0.62 -12.88
C LEU A 155 4.43 -2.07 -13.33
N HIS A 156 4.51 -3.01 -12.39
CA HIS A 156 4.66 -4.44 -12.67
C HIS A 156 3.35 -5.20 -12.49
N TYR A 157 2.36 -4.60 -11.82
CA TYR A 157 1.12 -5.24 -11.38
C TYR A 157 0.42 -5.97 -12.51
N THR A 158 0.11 -7.24 -12.23
CA THR A 158 -0.70 -8.08 -13.10
C THR A 158 -2.14 -8.09 -12.59
N PRO A 159 -3.13 -7.59 -13.38
CA PRO A 159 -4.53 -7.57 -12.98
C PRO A 159 -5.06 -8.95 -12.55
N GLY A 160 -5.87 -8.97 -11.49
CA GLY A 160 -6.50 -10.20 -10.97
C GLY A 160 -5.60 -11.03 -10.04
N THR A 161 -4.40 -10.53 -9.71
CA THR A 161 -3.59 -11.11 -8.63
C THR A 161 -4.08 -10.63 -7.26
N PRO A 162 -3.94 -11.46 -6.20
CA PRO A 162 -4.26 -11.00 -4.84
C PRO A 162 -3.29 -9.90 -4.38
N THR A 163 -3.75 -9.05 -3.49
CA THR A 163 -2.91 -8.08 -2.78
C THR A 163 -2.11 -8.78 -1.69
N VAL A 164 -0.80 -8.56 -1.68
CA VAL A 164 0.09 -8.98 -0.60
C VAL A 164 0.20 -7.84 0.41
N VAL A 165 -0.22 -8.08 1.65
CA VAL A 165 -0.12 -7.14 2.77
C VAL A 165 1.10 -7.47 3.60
N VAL A 166 1.93 -6.47 3.88
CA VAL A 166 3.14 -6.63 4.71
C VAL A 166 3.09 -5.62 5.85
N ARG A 167 3.05 -6.11 7.10
CA ARG A 167 3.05 -5.28 8.31
C ARG A 167 4.30 -5.47 9.16
N GLU A 168 4.83 -6.69 9.17
CA GLU A 168 6.03 -7.04 9.93
C GLU A 168 7.30 -6.51 9.25
N PRO A 169 8.32 -6.11 10.02
CA PRO A 169 9.64 -5.82 9.49
C PRO A 169 10.19 -6.97 8.64
N VAL A 170 10.84 -6.64 7.52
CA VAL A 170 11.42 -7.63 6.61
C VAL A 170 12.93 -7.61 6.70
N SER A 171 13.54 -8.79 6.78
CA SER A 171 14.99 -8.98 6.83
C SER A 171 15.70 -8.40 5.60
N HIS A 172 16.85 -7.74 5.81
CA HIS A 172 17.76 -7.31 4.74
C HIS A 172 18.60 -8.46 4.15
N ARG A 173 18.45 -9.67 4.68
CA ARG A 173 19.11 -10.90 4.21
C ARG A 173 18.06 -11.89 3.71
N SER A 174 18.51 -12.86 2.91
CA SER A 174 17.64 -13.95 2.46
C SER A 174 16.95 -14.61 3.65
N ALA A 175 15.62 -14.68 3.58
CA ALA A 175 14.79 -15.24 4.64
C ALA A 175 13.66 -16.07 4.04
N MET A 176 13.04 -16.89 4.88
CA MET A 176 11.80 -17.60 4.54
C MET A 176 10.67 -16.96 5.33
N ALA A 177 9.59 -16.60 4.64
CA ALA A 177 8.37 -16.08 5.22
C ALA A 177 7.17 -16.94 4.80
N TRP A 178 5.99 -16.54 5.25
CA TRP A 178 4.74 -17.22 4.97
C TRP A 178 3.69 -16.25 4.45
N LEU A 179 3.05 -16.62 3.33
CA LEU A 179 1.86 -15.96 2.81
C LEU A 179 0.62 -16.72 3.30
N THR A 180 -0.20 -16.08 4.11
CA THR A 180 -1.46 -16.64 4.63
C THR A 180 -2.62 -15.98 3.92
N GLN A 181 -3.52 -16.79 3.36
CA GLN A 181 -4.73 -16.26 2.73
C GLN A 181 -5.72 -15.77 3.78
N ARG A 182 -6.12 -14.49 3.70
CA ARG A 182 -7.16 -13.90 4.55
C ARG A 182 -8.50 -13.81 3.83
N THR A 183 -8.45 -13.46 2.55
CA THR A 183 -9.61 -13.45 1.64
C THR A 183 -9.18 -13.96 0.27
N THR A 184 -10.10 -14.06 -0.68
CA THR A 184 -9.77 -14.35 -2.09
C THR A 184 -8.76 -13.36 -2.68
N ASP A 185 -8.78 -12.11 -2.20
CA ASP A 185 -8.03 -11.00 -2.77
C ASP A 185 -6.89 -10.50 -1.86
N ARG A 186 -6.67 -11.12 -0.69
CA ARG A 186 -5.66 -10.70 0.30
C ARG A 186 -4.84 -11.88 0.82
N LEU A 187 -3.52 -11.72 0.73
CA LEU A 187 -2.51 -12.56 1.38
C LEU A 187 -1.71 -11.72 2.37
N ASP A 188 -1.51 -12.21 3.58
CA ASP A 188 -0.64 -11.56 4.58
C ASP A 188 0.74 -12.21 4.59
N LEU A 189 1.80 -11.42 4.44
CA LEU A 189 3.18 -11.85 4.60
C LEU A 189 3.61 -11.73 6.07
N THR A 190 4.00 -12.85 6.66
CA THR A 190 4.35 -12.96 8.10
C THR A 190 5.60 -13.81 8.30
N SER A 191 6.29 -13.60 9.42
CA SER A 191 7.51 -14.33 9.81
C SER A 191 7.25 -15.74 10.34
N ALA A 192 6.00 -16.09 10.62
CA ALA A 192 5.57 -17.42 11.06
C ALA A 192 4.26 -17.82 10.37
N PRO A 193 4.01 -19.13 10.14
CA PRO A 193 2.74 -19.57 9.57
C PRO A 193 1.59 -19.26 10.53
N ALA A 194 0.49 -18.72 10.01
CA ALA A 194 -0.73 -18.54 10.79
C ALA A 194 -1.51 -19.86 10.94
N ASP A 195 -1.41 -20.73 9.93
CA ASP A 195 -2.11 -22.01 9.87
C ASP A 195 -1.40 -22.99 8.91
N SER A 196 -1.99 -24.19 8.73
CA SER A 196 -1.46 -25.22 7.83
C SER A 196 -1.54 -24.85 6.34
N ASN A 197 -2.32 -23.83 5.97
CA ASN A 197 -2.50 -23.38 4.60
C ASN A 197 -1.54 -22.24 4.23
N SER A 198 -0.70 -21.81 5.17
CA SER A 198 0.29 -20.76 4.97
C SER A 198 1.39 -21.20 3.99
N HIS A 199 1.54 -20.47 2.88
CA HIS A 199 2.48 -20.78 1.80
C HIS A 199 3.87 -20.24 2.11
N ARG A 200 4.89 -21.10 2.06
CA ARG A 200 6.28 -20.67 2.19
C ARG A 200 6.66 -19.79 1.02
N THR A 201 7.30 -18.68 1.34
CA THR A 201 7.63 -17.62 0.40
C THR A 201 9.03 -17.10 0.71
N PRO A 202 10.02 -17.32 -0.16
CA PRO A 202 11.36 -16.80 0.04
C PRO A 202 11.36 -15.28 -0.14
N ILE A 203 12.04 -14.59 0.76
CA ILE A 203 12.38 -13.17 0.66
C ILE A 203 13.84 -13.08 0.27
N LEU A 204 14.14 -12.39 -0.83
CA LEU A 204 15.46 -12.36 -1.43
C LEU A 204 15.94 -10.93 -1.61
N PRO A 205 17.08 -10.54 -1.00
CA PRO A 205 17.66 -9.23 -1.21
C PRO A 205 18.20 -9.14 -2.65
N VAL A 206 17.89 -8.04 -3.32
CA VAL A 206 18.44 -7.69 -4.62
C VAL A 206 18.90 -6.23 -4.59
N ASP A 207 19.89 -5.91 -5.40
CA ASP A 207 20.30 -4.53 -5.60
C ASP A 207 19.23 -3.77 -6.41
N ALA A 208 19.46 -2.48 -6.65
CA ALA A 208 18.51 -1.65 -7.37
C ALA A 208 18.17 -2.25 -8.75
N LEU A 209 16.90 -2.13 -9.16
CA LEU A 209 16.39 -2.63 -10.44
C LEU A 209 16.06 -1.45 -11.38
N PRO A 210 17.06 -0.69 -11.88
CA PRO A 210 16.80 0.50 -12.69
C PRO A 210 16.08 0.16 -14.00
N LEU A 211 16.24 -1.06 -14.51
CA LEU A 211 15.56 -1.59 -15.70
C LEU A 211 14.23 -2.30 -15.38
N GLY A 212 13.82 -2.32 -14.11
CA GLY A 212 12.64 -3.06 -13.62
C GLY A 212 12.94 -4.53 -13.31
N ALA A 213 11.88 -5.28 -12.95
CA ALA A 213 11.98 -6.67 -12.53
C ALA A 213 11.67 -7.71 -13.64
N GLY A 214 11.32 -7.26 -14.85
CA GLY A 214 10.93 -8.14 -15.96
C GLY A 214 9.53 -8.77 -15.80
N SER A 215 9.18 -9.62 -16.76
CA SER A 215 7.88 -10.30 -16.88
C SER A 215 8.00 -11.83 -16.95
N THR A 216 9.21 -12.34 -17.18
CA THR A 216 9.53 -13.78 -17.18
C THR A 216 10.65 -14.07 -16.19
N LEU A 217 10.78 -15.33 -15.78
CA LEU A 217 11.84 -15.73 -14.88
C LEU A 217 13.24 -15.50 -15.48
N ALA A 218 13.43 -15.76 -16.78
CA ALA A 218 14.69 -15.50 -17.47
C ALA A 218 15.06 -14.00 -17.47
N GLU A 219 14.09 -13.12 -17.74
CA GLU A 219 14.30 -11.66 -17.64
C GLU A 219 14.70 -11.26 -16.22
N LEU A 220 13.96 -11.72 -15.20
CA LEU A 220 14.26 -11.38 -13.81
C LEU A 220 15.68 -11.83 -13.42
N LEU A 221 16.09 -13.04 -13.80
CA LEU A 221 17.42 -13.57 -13.50
C LEU A 221 18.53 -12.75 -14.19
N THR A 222 18.28 -12.26 -15.40
CA THR A 222 19.21 -11.39 -16.14
C THR A 222 19.31 -10.01 -15.48
N LEU A 223 18.18 -9.43 -15.08
CA LEU A 223 18.08 -8.08 -14.51
C LEU A 223 18.59 -8.01 -13.06
N THR A 224 18.62 -9.13 -12.34
CA THR A 224 19.16 -9.24 -10.98
C THR A 224 20.64 -9.63 -10.95
N HIS A 225 21.25 -9.91 -12.11
CA HIS A 225 22.66 -10.30 -12.16
C HIS A 225 23.57 -9.07 -11.97
N PRO A 226 24.54 -9.09 -11.05
CA PRO A 226 25.36 -7.91 -10.71
C PRO A 226 26.24 -7.36 -11.86
N ALA A 227 26.32 -8.05 -13.01
CA ALA A 227 27.14 -7.66 -14.16
C ALA A 227 26.41 -6.76 -15.19
N THR A 228 25.09 -6.57 -15.09
CA THR A 228 24.29 -5.91 -16.15
C THR A 228 24.25 -4.37 -16.06
N ALA A 229 25.00 -3.75 -15.14
CA ALA A 229 25.15 -2.29 -15.12
C ALA A 229 26.06 -1.74 -16.24
N GLN A 230 26.86 -2.59 -16.91
CA GLN A 230 27.69 -2.21 -18.06
C GLN A 230 27.67 -3.33 -19.13
N ALA A 231 26.77 -3.17 -20.11
CA ALA A 231 26.57 -4.01 -21.30
C ALA A 231 25.96 -5.43 -21.10
N PRO A 232 25.08 -5.89 -22.01
CA PRO A 232 24.54 -7.24 -21.99
C PRO A 232 25.59 -8.25 -22.51
N GLN A 233 26.24 -8.97 -21.61
CA GLN A 233 26.92 -10.23 -21.95
C GLN A 233 25.92 -11.39 -21.85
N PRO A 234 26.00 -12.43 -22.70
CA PRO A 234 25.13 -13.59 -22.59
C PRO A 234 25.32 -14.26 -21.23
N ALA A 235 24.20 -14.43 -20.53
CA ALA A 235 24.13 -14.93 -19.16
C ALA A 235 24.39 -16.45 -19.12
N ASP A 236 25.64 -16.86 -18.98
CA ASP A 236 25.95 -18.22 -18.55
C ASP A 236 25.88 -18.29 -17.01
N ALA A 237 24.74 -18.81 -16.56
CA ALA A 237 24.32 -19.17 -15.21
C ALA A 237 23.42 -18.16 -14.46
N PRO A 238 22.20 -18.56 -14.05
CA PRO A 238 21.34 -17.77 -13.18
C PRO A 238 21.97 -17.59 -11.79
N PRO A 239 21.71 -16.48 -11.06
CA PRO A 239 22.22 -16.34 -9.69
C PRO A 239 21.74 -17.53 -8.84
N PRO A 240 22.65 -18.38 -8.32
CA PRO A 240 22.30 -19.66 -7.70
C PRO A 240 21.27 -19.51 -6.58
N ALA A 241 21.27 -18.37 -5.89
CA ALA A 241 20.44 -18.12 -4.72
C ALA A 241 18.93 -18.03 -5.03
N LEU A 242 18.50 -17.35 -6.10
CA LEU A 242 17.08 -17.15 -6.41
C LEU A 242 16.42 -18.48 -6.78
N LEU A 243 17.01 -19.22 -7.73
CA LEU A 243 16.48 -20.53 -8.12
C LEU A 243 16.56 -21.55 -7.00
N THR A 244 17.64 -21.57 -6.23
CA THR A 244 17.77 -22.44 -5.05
C THR A 244 16.65 -22.15 -4.04
N ALA A 245 16.38 -20.89 -3.75
CA ALA A 245 15.34 -20.49 -2.79
C ALA A 245 13.93 -20.82 -3.30
N LEU A 246 13.64 -20.55 -4.58
CA LEU A 246 12.38 -20.92 -5.22
C LEU A 246 12.16 -22.44 -5.22
N ALA A 247 13.18 -23.22 -5.56
CA ALA A 247 13.13 -24.67 -5.56
C ALA A 247 12.94 -25.25 -4.15
N ALA A 248 13.67 -24.72 -3.15
CA ALA A 248 13.53 -25.12 -1.75
C ALA A 248 12.15 -24.77 -1.17
N SER A 249 11.58 -23.64 -1.59
CA SER A 249 10.22 -23.25 -1.24
C SER A 249 9.19 -24.17 -1.89
N ALA A 250 9.31 -24.42 -3.20
CA ALA A 250 8.39 -25.27 -3.96
C ALA A 250 8.33 -26.70 -3.39
N LEU A 251 9.47 -27.23 -2.95
CA LEU A 251 9.55 -28.55 -2.32
C LEU A 251 8.68 -28.69 -1.06
N ARG A 252 8.46 -27.59 -0.33
CA ARG A 252 7.73 -27.55 0.94
C ARG A 252 6.30 -27.02 0.81
N ASN A 253 5.93 -26.51 -0.36
CA ASN A 253 4.58 -26.07 -0.67
C ASN A 253 3.79 -27.19 -1.38
N PRO A 254 2.44 -27.22 -1.26
CA PRO A 254 1.60 -28.24 -1.90
C PRO A 254 1.76 -28.31 -3.43
N GLU A 255 1.54 -29.49 -4.00
CA GLU A 255 1.51 -29.69 -5.45
C GLU A 255 0.32 -28.95 -6.10
N GLY A 256 0.53 -28.38 -7.29
CA GLY A 256 -0.47 -27.55 -7.95
C GLY A 256 -0.66 -26.15 -7.32
N ALA A 257 0.10 -25.79 -6.29
CA ALA A 257 0.12 -24.43 -5.76
C ALA A 257 1.02 -23.51 -6.61
N ALA A 258 0.61 -22.25 -6.74
CA ALA A 258 1.46 -21.21 -7.31
C ALA A 258 2.69 -20.98 -6.42
N GLN A 259 3.84 -20.66 -7.03
CA GLN A 259 5.07 -20.39 -6.30
C GLN A 259 5.28 -18.88 -6.15
N TYR A 260 5.14 -18.40 -4.92
CA TYR A 260 5.35 -16.99 -4.58
C TYR A 260 6.81 -16.71 -4.21
N PHE A 261 7.23 -15.46 -4.34
CA PHE A 261 8.50 -14.95 -3.83
C PHE A 261 8.39 -13.44 -3.59
N VAL A 262 9.27 -12.91 -2.73
CA VAL A 262 9.39 -11.48 -2.49
C VAL A 262 10.83 -11.05 -2.75
N LEU A 263 11.00 -9.97 -3.51
CA LEU A 263 12.29 -9.31 -3.70
C LEU A 263 12.37 -8.11 -2.76
N ALA A 264 13.42 -8.06 -1.94
CA ALA A 264 13.77 -6.91 -1.12
C ALA A 264 14.79 -6.05 -1.88
N VAL A 265 14.28 -5.08 -2.65
CA VAL A 265 15.03 -4.20 -3.55
C VAL A 265 15.65 -3.06 -2.74
N ARG A 266 16.98 -2.97 -2.76
CA ARG A 266 17.70 -1.89 -2.07
C ARG A 266 17.53 -0.55 -2.78
N HIS A 267 17.39 0.52 -2.00
CA HIS A 267 17.44 1.87 -2.53
C HIS A 267 18.88 2.20 -2.99
N PRO A 268 19.11 2.65 -4.25
CA PRO A 268 20.46 2.82 -4.78
C PRO A 268 21.28 3.89 -4.04
N ALA A 269 20.66 5.01 -3.64
CA ALA A 269 21.36 6.07 -2.91
C ALA A 269 21.43 5.84 -1.39
N THR A 270 20.60 4.92 -0.84
CA THR A 270 20.51 4.66 0.60
C THR A 270 20.36 3.16 0.86
N PRO A 271 21.37 2.32 0.54
CA PRO A 271 21.23 0.86 0.58
C PRO A 271 20.97 0.27 1.97
N ALA A 272 21.29 1.04 3.02
CA ALA A 272 21.03 0.69 4.42
C ALA A 272 19.59 1.01 4.88
N ALA A 273 18.82 1.77 4.09
CA ALA A 273 17.43 2.07 4.40
C ALA A 273 16.54 0.81 4.23
N CYS A 274 15.30 0.90 4.70
CA CYS A 274 14.31 -0.16 4.53
C CYS A 274 14.14 -0.49 3.03
N PRO A 275 14.22 -1.77 2.62
CA PRO A 275 14.12 -2.13 1.22
C PRO A 275 12.68 -1.97 0.72
N PHE A 276 12.54 -1.65 -0.56
CA PHE A 276 11.26 -1.78 -1.26
C PHE A 276 10.98 -3.25 -1.53
N LEU A 277 9.71 -3.63 -1.51
CA LEU A 277 9.31 -5.00 -1.74
C LEU A 277 8.61 -5.14 -3.10
N LEU A 278 8.89 -6.23 -3.80
CA LEU A 278 8.14 -6.69 -4.97
C LEU A 278 7.70 -8.13 -4.73
N ALA A 279 6.39 -8.40 -4.85
CA ALA A 279 5.84 -9.74 -4.68
C ALA A 279 5.56 -10.36 -6.06
N GLY A 280 6.25 -11.46 -6.38
CA GLY A 280 6.08 -12.20 -7.63
C GLY A 280 5.40 -13.54 -7.40
N ARG A 281 4.62 -13.98 -8.39
CA ARG A 281 3.91 -15.25 -8.41
C ARG A 281 4.17 -15.98 -9.73
N LEU A 282 4.77 -17.16 -9.64
CA LEU A 282 4.88 -18.09 -10.75
C LEU A 282 3.66 -19.02 -10.80
N PRO A 283 3.21 -19.43 -12.01
CA PRO A 283 2.07 -20.32 -12.16
C PRO A 283 2.33 -21.70 -11.51
N PRO A 284 1.27 -22.46 -11.14
CA PRO A 284 1.40 -23.80 -10.57
C PRO A 284 2.36 -24.74 -11.31
N GLN A 285 2.30 -24.72 -12.66
CA GLN A 285 3.14 -25.55 -13.52
C GLN A 285 4.64 -25.27 -13.30
N ALA A 286 5.01 -24.00 -13.15
CA ALA A 286 6.40 -23.60 -12.86
C ALA A 286 6.80 -24.01 -11.43
N GLY A 287 5.90 -23.90 -10.46
CA GLY A 287 6.10 -24.42 -9.10
C GLY A 287 6.34 -25.93 -9.08
N ASP A 288 5.59 -26.68 -9.87
CA ASP A 288 5.75 -28.13 -9.99
C ASP A 288 7.06 -28.50 -10.71
N THR A 289 7.47 -27.74 -11.74
CA THR A 289 8.79 -27.88 -12.38
C THR A 289 9.92 -27.63 -11.37
N LEU A 290 9.86 -26.54 -10.60
CA LEU A 290 10.81 -26.24 -9.51
C LEU A 290 10.88 -27.37 -8.49
N ARG A 291 9.74 -27.95 -8.11
CA ARG A 291 9.67 -29.08 -7.18
C ARG A 291 10.34 -30.33 -7.74
N ARG A 292 10.09 -30.67 -9.01
CA ARG A 292 10.74 -31.82 -9.67
C ARG A 292 12.25 -31.64 -9.76
N LEU A 293 12.70 -30.43 -10.08
CA LEU A 293 14.11 -30.06 -10.09
C LEU A 293 14.76 -30.22 -8.72
N ALA A 294 14.11 -29.71 -7.65
CA ALA A 294 14.58 -29.81 -6.27
C ALA A 294 14.67 -31.26 -5.75
N ARG A 295 13.89 -32.20 -6.32
CA ARG A 295 13.94 -33.63 -5.96
C ARG A 295 15.07 -34.37 -6.67
N ARG A 296 15.51 -33.92 -7.85
CA ARG A 296 16.53 -34.59 -8.69
C ARG A 296 17.96 -34.12 -8.40
N ALA A 297 18.12 -32.90 -7.89
CA ALA A 297 19.40 -32.34 -7.51
C ALA A 297 19.27 -31.63 -6.16
N THR A 298 20.36 -31.54 -5.39
CA THR A 298 20.42 -30.61 -4.26
C THR A 298 20.10 -29.21 -4.78
N PRO A 299 19.22 -28.41 -4.15
CA PRO A 299 18.83 -27.10 -4.66
C PRO A 299 20.00 -26.20 -5.08
N SER A 300 21.14 -26.33 -4.39
CA SER A 300 22.40 -25.62 -4.67
C SER A 300 23.17 -26.08 -5.93
N ARG A 301 22.73 -27.11 -6.64
CA ARG A 301 23.38 -27.68 -7.85
C ARG A 301 22.55 -27.53 -9.13
N LEU A 302 21.56 -26.65 -9.14
CA LEU A 302 20.77 -26.34 -10.34
C LEU A 302 21.65 -25.58 -11.35
N GLY A 303 22.25 -26.30 -12.31
CA GLY A 303 23.24 -25.75 -13.24
C GLY A 303 22.67 -24.86 -14.36
N SER A 304 21.53 -25.25 -14.95
CA SER A 304 20.85 -24.48 -16.00
C SER A 304 19.35 -24.44 -15.79
N LEU A 305 18.74 -23.33 -16.21
CA LEU A 305 17.30 -23.12 -16.13
C LEU A 305 16.61 -23.89 -17.28
N PRO A 306 15.69 -24.83 -17.00
CA PRO A 306 14.90 -25.46 -18.06
C PRO A 306 14.11 -24.44 -18.86
N GLU A 307 13.93 -24.69 -20.16
CA GLU A 307 13.29 -23.75 -21.10
C GLU A 307 11.85 -23.42 -20.70
N ASP A 308 11.08 -24.41 -20.22
CA ASP A 308 9.72 -24.22 -19.71
C ASP A 308 9.69 -23.28 -18.50
N LEU A 309 10.69 -23.38 -17.62
CA LEU A 309 10.82 -22.54 -16.43
C LEU A 309 11.37 -21.16 -16.79
N ALA A 310 12.23 -21.05 -17.80
CA ALA A 310 12.80 -19.80 -18.29
C ALA A 310 11.73 -18.83 -18.82
N HIS A 311 10.80 -19.36 -19.60
CA HIS A 311 9.70 -18.60 -20.19
C HIS A 311 8.46 -18.50 -19.30
N ALA A 312 8.51 -19.06 -18.08
CA ALA A 312 7.42 -18.92 -17.13
C ALA A 312 7.16 -17.44 -16.81
N SER A 313 5.94 -16.99 -17.08
CA SER A 313 5.50 -15.63 -16.78
C SER A 313 5.43 -15.41 -15.27
N ILE A 314 5.90 -14.24 -14.83
CA ILE A 314 5.75 -13.76 -13.47
C ILE A 314 4.52 -12.87 -13.43
N ALA A 315 3.52 -13.27 -12.64
CA ALA A 315 2.44 -12.38 -12.26
C ALA A 315 2.89 -11.58 -11.03
N TRP A 316 3.00 -10.26 -11.15
CA TRP A 316 3.38 -9.42 -10.01
C TRP A 316 2.14 -9.00 -9.24
N CYS A 317 2.16 -9.31 -7.94
CA CYS A 317 1.10 -8.95 -7.01
C CYS A 317 1.20 -7.48 -6.62
N TYR A 318 0.04 -6.84 -6.44
CA TYR A 318 0.01 -5.54 -5.77
C TYR A 318 0.46 -5.70 -4.32
N LEU A 319 1.23 -4.75 -3.81
CA LEU A 319 1.77 -4.79 -2.47
C LEU A 319 1.18 -3.64 -1.63
N SER A 320 0.44 -3.99 -0.57
CA SER A 320 0.08 -3.07 0.50
C SER A 320 1.18 -3.11 1.56
N ASP A 321 2.18 -2.24 1.40
CA ASP A 321 3.28 -2.13 2.36
C ASP A 321 2.85 -1.25 3.54
N GLU A 322 2.46 -1.89 4.64
CA GLU A 322 1.95 -1.27 5.86
C GLU A 322 3.01 -1.26 6.98
N ARG A 323 4.26 -1.61 6.66
CA ARG A 323 5.38 -1.56 7.60
C ARG A 323 5.62 -0.13 8.08
N ALA A 324 5.83 0.03 9.39
CA ALA A 324 5.99 1.33 10.03
C ALA A 324 7.21 2.11 9.52
N GLU A 325 8.21 1.41 8.99
CA GLU A 325 9.46 1.97 8.45
C GLU A 325 9.28 2.66 7.10
N VAL A 326 8.20 2.38 6.36
CA VAL A 326 7.95 2.95 5.02
C VAL A 326 6.62 3.70 4.93
N THR A 327 5.64 3.34 5.75
CA THR A 327 4.30 3.93 5.73
C THR A 327 4.05 4.73 6.99
N THR A 328 3.81 6.03 6.82
CA THR A 328 3.41 6.94 7.90
C THR A 328 1.92 7.24 7.79
N ARG A 329 1.18 7.08 8.89
CA ARG A 329 -0.24 7.45 8.90
C ARG A 329 -0.40 8.96 8.71
N ARG A 330 -1.41 9.35 7.92
CA ARG A 330 -1.69 10.77 7.62
C ARG A 330 -2.20 11.57 8.83
N ASP A 331 -2.66 10.90 9.86
CA ASP A 331 -3.20 11.49 11.08
C ASP A 331 -2.18 11.60 12.22
N THR A 332 -0.89 11.35 11.95
CA THR A 332 0.20 11.40 12.94
C THR A 332 0.37 12.74 13.67
N LEU A 333 -0.11 13.83 13.07
CA LEU A 333 -0.10 15.19 13.66
C LEU A 333 -1.50 15.65 14.08
N ARG A 334 -2.47 14.75 14.18
CA ARG A 334 -3.87 15.06 14.53
C ARG A 334 -4.20 14.53 15.93
N PRO A 335 -5.16 15.14 16.65
CA PRO A 335 -5.54 14.70 18.00
C PRO A 335 -5.95 13.22 18.10
N VAL A 336 -6.52 12.66 17.02
CA VAL A 336 -6.91 11.24 16.96
C VAL A 336 -5.74 10.26 17.19
N ARG A 337 -4.50 10.70 16.98
CA ARG A 337 -3.31 9.91 17.34
C ARG A 337 -3.27 9.54 18.82
N ALA A 338 -3.90 10.32 19.69
CA ALA A 338 -3.92 10.05 21.13
C ALA A 338 -4.56 8.70 21.51
N PHE A 339 -5.31 8.06 20.60
CA PHE A 339 -5.86 6.72 20.82
C PHE A 339 -4.93 5.59 20.35
N GLN A 340 -3.82 5.89 19.68
CA GLN A 340 -2.89 4.87 19.19
C GLN A 340 -2.26 4.11 20.37
N ASP A 341 -2.23 2.80 20.24
CA ASP A 341 -1.64 1.88 21.21
C ASP A 341 -2.29 1.88 22.60
N CYS A 342 -3.42 2.59 22.78
CA CYS A 342 -4.15 2.65 24.04
C CYS A 342 -4.98 1.39 24.34
N HIS A 343 -5.13 1.11 25.64
CA HIS A 343 -6.14 0.21 26.19
C HIS A 343 -7.37 1.01 26.64
N ILE A 344 -8.53 0.72 26.04
CA ILE A 344 -9.77 1.49 26.24
C ILE A 344 -10.91 0.57 26.68
N HIS A 345 -11.59 0.91 27.76
CA HIS A 345 -12.82 0.25 28.16
C HIS A 345 -14.04 0.97 27.55
N ILE A 346 -14.96 0.19 27.00
CA ILE A 346 -16.27 0.66 26.53
C ILE A 346 -17.34 0.02 27.40
N TRP A 347 -17.99 0.83 28.23
CA TRP A 347 -19.13 0.40 29.04
C TRP A 347 -20.42 0.78 28.32
N GLY A 348 -21.21 -0.22 27.95
CA GLY A 348 -22.39 -0.07 27.12
C GLY A 348 -22.05 -0.11 25.63
N CYS A 349 -22.33 -1.25 24.99
CA CYS A 349 -22.17 -1.49 23.55
C CYS A 349 -23.48 -1.15 22.79
N GLY A 350 -24.16 -0.10 23.22
CA GLY A 350 -25.44 0.36 22.66
C GLY A 350 -25.26 1.35 21.51
N GLY A 351 -26.22 2.28 21.37
CA GLY A 351 -26.21 3.28 20.28
C GLY A 351 -24.97 4.16 20.29
N ILE A 352 -24.52 4.61 21.46
CA ILE A 352 -23.33 5.46 21.56
C ILE A 352 -22.06 4.61 21.53
N GLY A 353 -21.95 3.64 22.44
CA GLY A 353 -20.69 2.93 22.64
C GLY A 353 -20.28 2.01 21.49
N SER A 354 -21.23 1.45 20.72
CA SER A 354 -20.86 0.60 19.56
C SER A 354 -20.20 1.39 18.43
N TRP A 355 -20.62 2.64 18.20
CA TRP A 355 -19.96 3.55 17.25
C TRP A 355 -18.67 4.13 17.82
N ALA A 356 -18.66 4.52 19.11
CA ALA A 356 -17.45 5.01 19.77
C ALA A 356 -16.33 3.95 19.73
N ALA A 357 -16.65 2.69 20.02
CA ALA A 357 -15.71 1.57 19.95
C ALA A 357 -15.10 1.41 18.54
N GLU A 358 -15.92 1.52 17.49
CA GLU A 358 -15.41 1.49 16.11
C GLU A 358 -14.49 2.67 15.81
N MET A 359 -14.87 3.88 16.20
CA MET A 359 -14.06 5.07 15.98
C MET A 359 -12.69 4.95 16.65
N VAL A 360 -12.63 4.49 17.91
CA VAL A 360 -11.34 4.32 18.61
C VAL A 360 -10.52 3.14 18.06
N ALA A 361 -11.17 2.06 17.62
CA ALA A 361 -10.48 0.95 16.94
C ALA A 361 -9.79 1.43 15.65
N ARG A 362 -10.48 2.23 14.84
CA ARG A 362 -9.92 2.86 13.62
C ARG A 362 -8.85 3.90 13.95
N ALA A 363 -9.02 4.64 15.04
CA ALA A 363 -8.07 5.64 15.51
C ALA A 363 -6.73 5.02 15.92
N GLY A 364 -6.72 3.75 16.31
CA GLY A 364 -5.49 3.00 16.53
C GLY A 364 -5.38 2.31 17.88
N ALA A 365 -6.45 2.26 18.68
CA ALA A 365 -6.45 1.53 19.95
C ALA A 365 -5.95 0.10 19.72
N SER A 366 -4.99 -0.32 20.55
CA SER A 366 -4.40 -1.66 20.47
C SER A 366 -5.26 -2.68 21.20
N HIS A 367 -6.00 -2.23 22.24
CA HIS A 367 -6.76 -3.10 23.12
C HIS A 367 -8.09 -2.44 23.51
N LEU A 368 -9.19 -3.17 23.33
CA LEU A 368 -10.51 -2.80 23.84
C LEU A 368 -11.01 -3.81 24.86
N THR A 369 -11.65 -3.32 25.92
CA THR A 369 -12.46 -4.16 26.83
C THR A 369 -13.92 -3.73 26.72
N LEU A 370 -14.77 -4.65 26.23
CA LEU A 370 -16.19 -4.39 25.95
C LEU A 370 -17.08 -4.95 27.07
N CYS A 371 -17.96 -4.11 27.61
CA CYS A 371 -18.83 -4.46 28.73
C CYS A 371 -20.29 -4.12 28.41
N ASP A 372 -21.17 -5.12 28.22
CA ASP A 372 -22.61 -4.89 27.99
C ASP A 372 -23.44 -6.14 28.38
N PRO A 373 -24.55 -6.00 29.14
CA PRO A 373 -25.39 -7.13 29.54
C PRO A 373 -26.37 -7.61 28.45
N GLY A 374 -26.61 -6.80 27.43
CA GLY A 374 -27.71 -6.94 26.49
C GLY A 374 -27.42 -7.87 25.31
N ARG A 375 -28.50 -8.17 24.58
CA ARG A 375 -28.46 -8.89 23.30
C ARG A 375 -28.85 -7.98 22.14
N VAL A 376 -28.39 -8.34 20.95
CA VAL A 376 -28.76 -7.68 19.70
C VAL A 376 -30.16 -8.15 19.28
N THR A 377 -31.03 -7.20 18.94
CA THR A 377 -32.37 -7.45 18.40
C THR A 377 -32.58 -6.59 17.14
N GLY A 378 -33.46 -7.02 16.23
CA GLY A 378 -33.65 -6.35 14.93
C GLY A 378 -33.98 -4.86 15.01
N GLY A 379 -34.84 -4.45 15.97
CA GLY A 379 -35.19 -3.04 16.16
C GLY A 379 -34.04 -2.14 16.65
N LEU A 380 -32.90 -2.71 17.04
CA LEU A 380 -31.71 -1.95 17.46
C LEU A 380 -30.76 -1.65 16.28
N LEU A 381 -30.85 -2.38 15.17
CA LEU A 381 -29.94 -2.24 14.02
C LEU A 381 -29.98 -0.84 13.39
N VAL A 382 -31.11 -0.13 13.51
CA VAL A 382 -31.27 1.24 12.99
C VAL A 382 -30.28 2.26 13.59
N ARG A 383 -29.72 1.99 14.77
CA ARG A 383 -28.86 2.94 15.49
C ARG A 383 -27.65 2.33 16.18
N GLN A 384 -27.57 1.01 16.27
CA GLN A 384 -26.43 0.31 16.87
C GLN A 384 -25.61 -0.35 15.76
N ASN A 385 -24.29 -0.34 15.93
CA ASN A 385 -23.33 -0.79 14.93
C ASN A 385 -23.29 -2.33 14.82
N TYR A 386 -24.41 -2.92 14.36
CA TYR A 386 -24.62 -4.35 14.20
C TYR A 386 -25.25 -4.65 12.84
N THR A 387 -25.15 -5.90 12.41
CA THR A 387 -25.74 -6.40 11.17
C THR A 387 -26.77 -7.48 11.50
N GLU A 388 -27.54 -7.89 10.49
CA GLU A 388 -28.50 -9.01 10.62
C GLU A 388 -27.85 -10.29 11.18
N HIS A 389 -26.59 -10.55 10.82
CA HIS A 389 -25.86 -11.73 11.30
C HIS A 389 -25.62 -11.73 12.82
N HIS A 390 -25.70 -10.57 13.47
CA HIS A 390 -25.47 -10.44 14.90
C HIS A 390 -26.74 -10.62 15.73
N ILE A 391 -27.93 -10.70 15.14
CA ILE A 391 -29.18 -10.83 15.90
C ILE A 391 -29.14 -12.08 16.80
N GLY A 392 -29.48 -11.89 18.07
CA GLY A 392 -29.48 -12.95 19.08
C GLY A 392 -28.15 -13.10 19.83
N MET A 393 -27.03 -12.58 19.33
CA MET A 393 -25.75 -12.56 20.06
C MET A 393 -25.79 -11.57 21.24
N THR A 394 -24.90 -11.74 22.22
CA THR A 394 -24.64 -10.69 23.20
C THR A 394 -23.99 -9.50 22.49
N LYS A 395 -24.32 -8.28 22.93
CA LYS A 395 -23.82 -7.05 22.28
C LYS A 395 -22.29 -6.96 22.31
N ALA A 396 -21.67 -7.27 23.45
CA ALA A 396 -20.21 -7.26 23.57
C ALA A 396 -19.53 -8.26 22.62
N THR A 397 -20.06 -9.49 22.49
CA THR A 397 -19.51 -10.50 21.56
C THR A 397 -19.74 -10.12 20.10
N ALA A 398 -20.94 -9.63 19.76
CA ALA A 398 -21.24 -9.15 18.42
C ALA A 398 -20.33 -7.98 18.01
N LEU A 399 -20.14 -7.01 18.90
CA LEU A 399 -19.27 -5.86 18.64
C LEU A 399 -17.81 -6.30 18.52
N ALA A 400 -17.32 -7.19 19.39
CA ALA A 400 -15.98 -7.75 19.27
C ALA A 400 -15.77 -8.45 17.92
N SER A 401 -16.75 -9.22 17.45
CA SER A 401 -16.71 -9.87 16.14
C SER A 401 -16.66 -8.83 15.01
N HIS A 402 -17.54 -7.81 15.05
CA HIS A 402 -17.59 -6.73 14.06
C HIS A 402 -16.27 -5.95 13.99
N LEU A 403 -15.74 -5.52 15.14
CA LEU A 403 -14.51 -4.73 15.20
C LEU A 403 -13.30 -5.50 14.65
N ARG A 404 -13.25 -6.82 14.82
CA ARG A 404 -12.20 -7.68 14.22
C ARG A 404 -12.26 -7.73 12.69
N THR A 405 -13.42 -7.46 12.08
CA THR A 405 -13.53 -7.31 10.61
C THR A 405 -12.96 -5.99 10.11
N ILE A 406 -12.90 -4.98 10.97
CA ILE A 406 -12.34 -3.66 10.67
C ILE A 406 -10.83 -3.68 10.84
N ARG A 407 -10.36 -4.34 11.90
CA ARG A 407 -8.97 -4.40 12.30
C ARG A 407 -8.70 -5.78 12.91
N ASP A 408 -7.92 -6.62 12.23
CA ASP A 408 -7.71 -8.02 12.61
C ASP A 408 -6.61 -8.23 13.66
N ASP A 409 -5.79 -7.21 13.92
CA ASP A 409 -4.72 -7.18 14.91
C ASP A 409 -5.13 -6.60 16.28
N ILE A 410 -6.36 -6.08 16.41
CA ILE A 410 -6.85 -5.50 17.66
C ILE A 410 -7.13 -6.58 18.72
N ARG A 411 -6.62 -6.37 19.94
CA ARG A 411 -7.00 -7.19 21.09
C ARG A 411 -8.35 -6.74 21.61
N ILE A 412 -9.29 -7.67 21.77
CA ILE A 412 -10.61 -7.37 22.34
C ILE A 412 -10.95 -8.39 23.41
N ASP A 413 -11.08 -7.91 24.64
CA ASP A 413 -11.55 -8.67 25.79
C ASP A 413 -13.01 -8.31 26.09
N ILE A 414 -13.75 -9.25 26.66
CA ILE A 414 -15.13 -9.05 27.10
C ILE A 414 -15.15 -9.20 28.62
N ALA A 415 -15.75 -8.22 29.29
CA ALA A 415 -15.88 -8.22 30.74
C ALA A 415 -17.34 -8.04 31.17
N THR A 416 -17.60 -8.26 32.45
CA THR A 416 -18.89 -7.98 33.08
C THR A 416 -19.21 -6.48 33.01
N PRO A 417 -20.49 -6.09 32.92
CA PRO A 417 -20.89 -4.68 32.87
C PRO A 417 -20.85 -4.02 34.26
N PRO A 418 -20.66 -2.69 34.34
CA PRO A 418 -20.76 -1.97 35.59
C PRO A 418 -22.20 -1.99 36.15
N PRO A 419 -22.39 -1.94 37.49
CA PRO A 419 -21.35 -1.97 38.51
C PRO A 419 -20.86 -3.40 38.79
N ASP A 420 -19.57 -3.66 38.62
CA ASP A 420 -18.92 -4.91 39.06
C ASP A 420 -17.58 -4.55 39.72
N PRO A 421 -17.34 -4.92 41.00
CA PRO A 421 -16.06 -4.71 41.67
C PRO A 421 -14.84 -5.25 40.88
N ALA A 422 -15.02 -6.27 40.04
CA ALA A 422 -13.96 -6.78 39.16
C ALA A 422 -13.45 -5.74 38.14
N LEU A 423 -14.21 -4.68 37.87
CA LEU A 423 -13.81 -3.56 37.01
C LEU A 423 -13.04 -2.46 37.76
N LEU A 424 -12.91 -2.51 39.09
CA LEU A 424 -12.13 -1.51 39.84
C LEU A 424 -10.68 -1.37 39.34
N PRO A 425 -9.95 -2.47 39.03
CA PRO A 425 -8.60 -2.37 38.48
C PRO A 425 -8.51 -1.70 37.11
N ALA A 426 -9.62 -1.57 36.36
CA ALA A 426 -9.63 -0.91 35.06
C ALA A 426 -9.16 0.56 35.16
N ALA A 427 -9.41 1.23 36.29
CA ALA A 427 -8.93 2.58 36.55
C ALA A 427 -7.40 2.73 36.45
N ASP A 428 -6.66 1.66 36.78
CA ASP A 428 -5.19 1.64 36.81
C ASP A 428 -4.58 0.96 35.57
N GLN A 429 -5.39 0.18 34.84
CA GLN A 429 -4.95 -0.65 33.69
C GLN A 429 -5.34 -0.07 32.33
N ALA A 430 -6.36 0.78 32.27
CA ALA A 430 -6.81 1.42 31.04
C ALA A 430 -6.24 2.83 30.93
N ASP A 431 -6.06 3.29 29.70
CA ASP A 431 -5.75 4.69 29.39
C ASP A 431 -7.03 5.53 29.36
N LEU A 432 -8.16 4.90 29.02
CA LEU A 432 -9.46 5.56 28.87
C LEU A 432 -10.60 4.60 29.22
N ILE A 433 -11.59 5.10 29.95
CA ILE A 433 -12.87 4.42 30.20
C ILE A 433 -13.99 5.31 29.66
N ILE A 434 -14.78 4.77 28.74
CA ILE A 434 -15.95 5.43 28.15
C ILE A 434 -17.21 4.77 28.69
N ASP A 435 -17.95 5.48 29.54
CA ASP A 435 -19.31 5.13 29.93
C ASP A 435 -20.32 5.66 28.91
N ALA A 436 -20.91 4.72 28.17
CA ALA A 436 -21.97 4.93 27.20
C ALA A 436 -23.23 4.12 27.59
N THR A 437 -23.37 3.76 28.87
CA THR A 437 -24.50 2.95 29.36
C THR A 437 -25.78 3.75 29.59
N VAL A 438 -25.65 5.09 29.72
CA VAL A 438 -26.70 6.02 30.22
C VAL A 438 -27.35 5.56 31.53
N SER A 439 -26.65 4.72 32.31
CA SER A 439 -27.12 4.18 33.58
C SER A 439 -26.60 5.05 34.72
N ILE A 440 -27.53 5.55 35.55
CA ILE A 440 -27.18 6.27 36.78
C ILE A 440 -26.24 5.42 37.65
N THR A 441 -26.52 4.11 37.76
CA THR A 441 -25.70 3.21 38.58
C THR A 441 -24.28 3.04 38.02
N ALA A 442 -24.12 2.99 36.69
CA ALA A 442 -22.79 2.94 36.09
C ALA A 442 -22.03 4.26 36.27
N GLY A 443 -22.71 5.40 36.13
CA GLY A 443 -22.14 6.71 36.43
C GLY A 443 -21.69 6.84 37.89
N ARG A 444 -22.45 6.30 38.85
CA ARG A 444 -22.02 6.22 40.27
C ARG A 444 -20.82 5.31 40.47
N PHE A 445 -20.71 4.23 39.70
CA PHE A 445 -19.52 3.39 39.73
C PHE A 445 -18.31 4.10 39.14
N LEU A 446 -18.49 4.92 38.10
CA LEU A 446 -17.47 5.78 37.52
C LEU A 446 -17.00 6.86 38.52
N ASP A 447 -17.92 7.41 39.33
CA ASP A 447 -17.56 8.32 40.43
C ASP A 447 -16.63 7.65 41.46
N LEU A 448 -16.85 6.36 41.77
CA LEU A 448 -15.96 5.58 42.63
C LEU A 448 -14.57 5.41 42.01
N LEU A 449 -14.51 5.15 40.69
CA LEU A 449 -13.23 5.11 39.97
C LEU A 449 -12.52 6.46 39.99
N ALA A 450 -13.26 7.59 40.00
CA ALA A 450 -12.66 8.91 40.08
C ALA A 450 -11.96 9.20 41.42
N GLN A 451 -12.36 8.51 42.49
CA GLN A 451 -11.70 8.61 43.80
C GLN A 451 -10.45 7.72 43.94
N GLN A 452 -10.14 6.88 42.95
CA GLN A 452 -8.97 6.00 43.00
C GLN A 452 -7.67 6.84 42.96
N PRO A 453 -6.78 6.71 43.95
CA PRO A 453 -5.59 7.58 44.08
C PRO A 453 -4.54 7.35 42.98
N HIS A 454 -4.54 6.18 42.33
CA HIS A 454 -3.56 5.81 41.31
C HIS A 454 -4.16 5.67 39.90
N ARG A 455 -5.38 6.20 39.70
CA ARG A 455 -6.08 6.13 38.42
C ARG A 455 -5.23 6.72 37.30
N LYS A 456 -4.95 5.90 36.29
CA LYS A 456 -4.34 6.30 35.03
C LYS A 456 -5.38 6.66 33.98
N ALA A 457 -6.54 6.01 34.03
CA ALA A 457 -7.57 6.20 33.03
C ALA A 457 -8.11 7.64 33.03
N VAL A 458 -8.24 8.22 31.84
CA VAL A 458 -9.22 9.28 31.60
C VAL A 458 -10.61 8.66 31.74
N LEU A 459 -11.50 9.31 32.48
CA LEU A 459 -12.89 8.85 32.60
C LEU A 459 -13.77 9.74 31.73
N VAL A 460 -14.63 9.12 30.94
CA VAL A 460 -15.55 9.78 30.02
C VAL A 460 -16.94 9.22 30.24
N GLN A 461 -17.94 10.11 30.32
CA GLN A 461 -19.35 9.75 30.25
C GLN A 461 -19.98 10.43 29.05
N LEU A 462 -20.70 9.64 28.24
CA LEU A 462 -21.43 10.08 27.06
C LEU A 462 -22.92 9.77 27.22
N ALA A 463 -23.76 10.78 27.00
CA ALA A 463 -25.21 10.61 27.03
C ALA A 463 -25.89 11.46 25.96
N THR A 464 -27.09 11.03 25.57
CA THR A 464 -28.03 11.80 24.74
C THR A 464 -29.31 12.02 25.51
N ASP A 465 -30.07 13.06 25.16
CA ASP A 465 -31.40 13.25 25.74
C ASP A 465 -32.31 12.03 25.41
N SER A 466 -33.07 11.58 26.41
CA SER A 466 -33.82 10.33 26.32
C SER A 466 -35.09 10.41 25.46
N LEU A 467 -35.54 11.62 25.13
CA LEU A 467 -36.82 11.85 24.44
C LEU A 467 -36.63 11.90 22.92
N THR A 468 -35.64 12.65 22.46
CA THR A 468 -35.43 12.97 21.04
C THR A 468 -34.08 12.50 20.51
N ALA A 469 -33.09 12.31 21.39
CA ALA A 469 -31.70 12.09 21.04
C ALA A 469 -31.11 13.15 20.08
N SER A 470 -31.62 14.39 20.17
CA SER A 470 -31.15 15.55 19.40
C SER A 470 -30.05 16.33 20.10
N LEU A 471 -29.93 16.18 21.43
CA LEU A 471 -28.89 16.78 22.26
C LEU A 471 -28.01 15.69 22.87
N GLY A 472 -26.73 16.02 23.06
CA GLY A 472 -25.76 15.14 23.67
C GLY A 472 -24.84 15.89 24.63
N ILE A 473 -24.35 15.19 25.64
CA ILE A 473 -23.37 15.70 26.60
C ILE A 473 -22.18 14.74 26.68
N LEU A 474 -21.00 15.34 26.78
CA LEU A 474 -19.73 14.65 27.00
C LEU A 474 -19.09 15.25 28.26
N THR A 475 -18.94 14.39 29.27
CA THR A 475 -18.30 14.75 30.54
C THR A 475 -16.99 14.01 30.66
N ILE A 476 -15.91 14.73 31.01
CA ILE A 476 -14.54 14.18 31.05
C ILE A 476 -13.92 14.49 32.41
N ALA A 477 -13.28 13.49 33.02
CA ALA A 477 -12.37 13.67 34.15
C ALA A 477 -10.97 13.15 33.77
N ALA A 478 -10.01 14.09 33.66
CA ALA A 478 -8.61 13.77 33.43
C ALA A 478 -7.97 13.06 34.64
N PRO A 479 -6.90 12.28 34.47
CA PRO A 479 -6.13 11.69 35.58
C PRO A 479 -5.77 12.73 36.64
N GLY A 480 -5.91 12.37 37.92
CA GLY A 480 -5.73 13.29 39.06
C GLY A 480 -6.95 14.18 39.41
N THR A 481 -7.98 14.24 38.55
CA THR A 481 -9.25 14.91 38.91
C THR A 481 -10.13 13.99 39.73
N HIS A 482 -10.31 14.31 41.01
CA HIS A 482 -11.18 13.58 41.95
C HIS A 482 -12.62 14.10 41.99
N THR A 483 -12.96 15.15 41.24
CA THR A 483 -14.35 15.59 41.12
C THR A 483 -15.19 14.47 40.46
N PRO A 484 -16.28 14.01 41.10
CA PRO A 484 -17.18 13.01 40.51
C PRO A 484 -17.72 13.49 39.15
N LEU A 485 -17.81 12.60 38.15
CA LEU A 485 -18.35 12.98 36.84
C LEU A 485 -19.82 13.35 36.94
N SER A 486 -20.57 12.72 37.84
CA SER A 486 -21.97 13.10 38.11
C SER A 486 -22.12 14.54 38.61
N THR A 487 -21.13 15.06 39.33
CA THR A 487 -21.12 16.48 39.76
C THR A 487 -20.86 17.39 38.58
N ILE A 488 -19.89 17.04 37.72
CA ILE A 488 -19.59 17.81 36.50
C ILE A 488 -20.81 17.81 35.58
N ASP A 489 -21.43 16.65 35.37
CA ASP A 489 -22.64 16.46 34.56
C ASP A 489 -23.82 17.29 35.09
N HIS A 490 -24.05 17.29 36.41
CA HIS A 490 -25.11 18.09 37.02
C HIS A 490 -24.89 19.60 36.84
N ILE A 491 -23.65 20.08 37.04
CA ILE A 491 -23.31 21.51 36.89
C ILE A 491 -23.44 21.92 35.42
N ALA A 492 -22.87 21.13 34.50
CA ALA A 492 -22.89 21.45 33.07
C ALA A 492 -24.30 21.29 32.48
N GLY A 493 -25.03 20.26 32.87
CA GLY A 493 -26.39 19.98 32.40
C GLY A 493 -27.37 21.11 32.68
N GLY A 494 -27.24 21.79 33.83
CA GLY A 494 -28.05 22.97 34.16
C GLY A 494 -27.79 24.22 33.31
N HIS A 495 -26.73 24.22 32.50
CA HIS A 495 -26.41 25.30 31.55
C HIS A 495 -26.74 24.96 30.09
N VAL A 496 -27.01 23.67 29.79
CA VAL A 496 -27.21 23.15 28.42
C VAL A 496 -28.68 22.78 28.17
N LEU A 497 -29.41 22.39 29.22
CA LEU A 497 -30.87 22.17 29.24
C LEU A 497 -31.58 23.42 29.75
#